data_AF-A0A818WDT7-F1
#
_entry.id   AF-A0A818WDT7-F1
#
_cell.length_a   1.000
_cell.length_b   1.000
_cell.length_c   1.000
_cell.angle_alpha   90.00
_cell.angle_beta   90.00
_cell.angle_gamma   90.00
#
_symmetry.space_group_name_H-M   'P 1'
#
loop_
_entity.id
_entity.type
_entity.pdbx_description
1 polymer ?
#
loop_
_entity_poly.entity_id
_entity_poly.type
_entity_poly.pdbx_seq_one_letter_code
_entity_poly.pdbx_strand_id
1 'polypeptide(L)'
;MNIGRAALFSIRSGLGGLKFVETLNLLDLSGAAVGTFRHSRWFFEKLRASMARTMKERVIKYLQTTDPITQRRRAFGITFDKVTILRRSMQVTMMIVMVDGQLTPIYLQSPLCKTELSGEELYDNCVRVMESFSLSQSILKQQLVGCAVDGADIHLSIGKHLCQKIGIREEWLSISWDCAHLLELAIHYVKKRKKFLWLTRFIKTCAMIMRKYSYGKTI
;
A
#
# COMPACT_ATOMS: atom_id res chain seq x y z
N MET A 1 18.69 -16.79 -20.97
CA MET A 1 18.21 -16.84 -19.57
C MET A 1 18.54 -15.58 -18.75
N ASN A 2 19.36 -14.64 -19.25
CA ASN A 2 19.84 -13.48 -18.47
C ASN A 2 18.80 -12.36 -18.32
N ILE A 3 17.91 -12.18 -19.30
CA ILE A 3 16.89 -11.10 -19.31
C ILE A 3 15.82 -11.31 -18.23
N GLY A 4 15.29 -12.52 -18.08
CA GLY A 4 14.33 -12.84 -17.02
C GLY A 4 14.93 -12.65 -15.63
N ARG A 5 16.21 -13.01 -15.45
CA ARG A 5 16.96 -12.78 -14.21
C ARG A 5 17.17 -11.29 -13.94
N ALA A 6 17.51 -10.51 -14.97
CA ALA A 6 17.62 -9.06 -14.88
C ALA A 6 16.27 -8.41 -14.50
N ALA A 7 15.17 -8.83 -15.13
CA ALA A 7 13.83 -8.33 -14.82
C ALA A 7 13.43 -8.65 -13.37
N LEU A 8 13.65 -9.89 -12.93
CA LEU A 8 13.40 -10.32 -11.55
C LEU A 8 14.29 -9.56 -10.56
N PHE A 9 15.56 -9.33 -10.88
CA PHE A 9 16.46 -8.53 -10.06
C PHE A 9 15.93 -7.09 -9.94
N SER A 10 15.57 -6.43 -11.04
CA SER A 10 15.03 -5.07 -11.00
C SER A 10 13.74 -4.98 -10.18
N ILE A 11 12.86 -5.98 -10.26
CA ILE A 11 11.63 -6.05 -9.45
C ILE A 11 11.96 -6.26 -7.97
N ARG A 12 12.81 -7.24 -7.64
CA ARG A 12 13.18 -7.56 -6.25
C ARG A 12 13.91 -6.41 -5.56
N SER A 13 14.71 -5.66 -6.32
CA SER A 13 15.48 -4.53 -5.82
C SER A 13 14.70 -3.20 -5.85
N GLY A 14 13.42 -3.21 -6.27
CA GLY A 14 12.59 -1.99 -6.31
C GLY A 14 13.06 -0.94 -7.32
N LEU A 15 13.88 -1.32 -8.30
CA LEU A 15 14.61 -0.40 -9.18
C LEU A 15 13.76 0.16 -10.35
N GLY A 16 12.54 -0.37 -10.53
CA GLY A 16 11.62 0.05 -11.59
C GLY A 16 12.05 -0.38 -13.01
N GLY A 17 11.24 0.00 -14.01
CA GLY A 17 11.45 -0.41 -15.41
C GLY A 17 12.62 0.28 -16.10
N LEU A 18 12.99 1.50 -15.70
CA LEU A 18 14.13 2.23 -16.27
C LEU A 18 15.46 1.53 -15.95
N LYS A 19 15.64 1.10 -14.71
CA LYS A 19 16.84 0.36 -14.30
C LYS A 19 16.94 -1.03 -14.93
N PHE A 20 15.82 -1.64 -15.30
CA PHE A 20 15.84 -2.87 -16.10
C PHE A 20 16.53 -2.64 -17.45
N VAL A 21 16.22 -1.54 -18.15
CA VAL A 21 16.86 -1.19 -19.42
C VAL A 21 18.36 -0.93 -19.23
N GLU A 22 18.74 -0.17 -18.20
CA GLU A 22 20.16 0.06 -17.88
C GLU A 22 20.91 -1.26 -17.58
N THR A 23 20.26 -2.17 -16.84
CA THR A 23 20.84 -3.49 -16.50
C THR A 23 21.05 -4.33 -17.75
N LEU A 24 20.12 -4.29 -18.71
CA LEU A 24 20.27 -4.99 -19.98
C LEU A 24 21.44 -4.43 -20.80
N ASN A 25 21.58 -3.10 -20.86
CA ASN A 25 22.71 -2.46 -21.56
C ASN A 25 24.05 -2.84 -20.94
N LEU A 26 24.14 -2.88 -19.61
CA LEU A 26 25.37 -3.29 -18.91
C LEU A 26 25.71 -4.76 -19.20
N LEU A 27 24.71 -5.65 -19.23
CA LEU A 27 24.91 -7.06 -19.56
C LEU A 27 25.42 -7.23 -21.00
N ASP A 28 24.87 -6.48 -21.95
CA ASP A 28 25.30 -6.48 -23.35
C ASP A 28 26.75 -5.99 -23.49
N LEU A 29 27.08 -4.86 -22.86
CA LEU A 29 28.45 -4.32 -22.80
C LEU A 29 29.46 -5.28 -22.14
N SER A 30 28.99 -6.13 -21.23
CA SER A 30 29.81 -7.15 -20.57
C SER A 30 29.97 -8.44 -21.40
N GLY A 31 29.51 -8.43 -22.66
CA GLY A 31 29.59 -9.57 -23.58
C GLY A 31 28.56 -10.68 -23.30
N ALA A 32 27.56 -10.43 -22.45
CA ALA A 32 26.50 -11.40 -22.24
C ALA A 32 25.54 -11.38 -23.43
N ALA A 33 25.11 -12.56 -23.89
CA ALA A 33 24.14 -12.66 -24.98
C ALA A 33 22.76 -12.09 -24.58
N VAL A 34 22.46 -10.86 -24.99
CA VAL A 34 21.16 -10.19 -24.84
C VAL A 34 20.45 -10.18 -26.21
N GLY A 35 19.77 -11.28 -26.56
CA GLY A 35 19.14 -11.47 -27.88
C GLY A 35 17.66 -11.05 -27.98
N THR A 36 17.14 -10.94 -29.21
CA THR A 36 15.77 -10.49 -29.55
C THR A 36 14.68 -11.58 -29.54
N PHE A 37 15.05 -12.86 -29.53
CA PHE A 37 14.13 -13.98 -29.80
C PHE A 37 13.22 -14.30 -28.61
N ARG A 38 11.96 -13.84 -28.58
CA ARG A 38 11.01 -13.86 -27.41
C ARG A 38 11.27 -12.81 -26.31
N HIS A 39 12.06 -11.78 -26.60
CA HIS A 39 12.60 -10.85 -25.58
C HIS A 39 12.43 -9.38 -25.99
N SER A 40 11.20 -8.96 -26.29
CA SER A 40 10.94 -7.54 -26.61
C SER A 40 11.06 -6.66 -25.36
N ARG A 41 11.22 -5.34 -25.57
CA ARG A 41 11.12 -4.29 -24.52
C ARG A 41 9.89 -4.46 -23.62
N TRP A 42 8.82 -4.99 -24.23
CA TRP A 42 7.55 -5.33 -23.59
C TRP A 42 7.62 -6.52 -22.63
N PHE A 43 8.72 -7.28 -22.58
CA PHE A 43 8.88 -8.42 -21.69
C PHE A 43 8.71 -8.01 -20.23
N PHE A 44 9.32 -6.90 -19.82
CA PHE A 44 9.21 -6.40 -18.44
C PHE A 44 7.76 -6.08 -18.07
N GLU A 45 7.03 -5.41 -18.97
CA GLU A 45 5.62 -5.07 -18.76
C GLU A 45 4.72 -6.32 -18.72
N LYS A 46 4.93 -7.26 -19.66
CA LYS A 46 4.21 -8.53 -19.70
C LYS A 46 4.48 -9.38 -18.46
N LEU A 47 5.74 -9.44 -18.00
CA LEU A 47 6.13 -10.14 -16.79
C LEU A 47 5.46 -9.51 -15.57
N ARG A 48 5.52 -8.18 -15.43
CA ARG A 48 4.88 -7.45 -14.33
C ARG A 48 3.37 -7.73 -14.29
N ALA A 49 2.69 -7.66 -15.44
CA ALA A 49 1.26 -7.94 -15.53
C ALA A 49 0.93 -9.42 -15.19
N SER A 50 1.75 -10.37 -15.66
CA SER A 50 1.61 -11.79 -15.33
C SER A 50 1.86 -12.08 -13.85
N MET A 51 2.87 -11.45 -13.24
CA MET A 51 3.16 -11.56 -11.81
C MET A 51 2.01 -10.98 -10.96
N ALA A 52 1.49 -9.80 -11.32
CA ALA A 52 0.36 -9.19 -10.62
C ALA A 52 -0.89 -10.08 -10.67
N ARG A 53 -1.20 -10.65 -11.85
CA ARG A 53 -2.31 -11.60 -12.02
C ARG A 53 -2.12 -12.86 -11.18
N THR A 54 -0.94 -13.48 -11.25
CA THR A 54 -0.61 -14.68 -10.47
C THR A 54 -0.67 -14.41 -8.98
N MET A 55 -0.22 -13.23 -8.53
CA MET A 55 -0.31 -12.81 -7.13
C MET A 55 -1.78 -12.69 -6.71
N LYS A 56 -2.61 -12.00 -7.50
CA LYS A 56 -4.05 -11.88 -7.25
C LYS A 56 -4.73 -13.26 -7.13
N GLU A 57 -4.47 -14.17 -8.08
CA GLU A 57 -5.00 -15.54 -8.05
C GLU A 57 -4.57 -16.30 -6.79
N ARG A 58 -3.28 -16.21 -6.41
CA ARG A 58 -2.77 -16.85 -5.20
C ARG A 58 -3.39 -16.30 -3.93
N VAL A 59 -3.57 -14.98 -3.85
CA VAL A 59 -4.20 -14.33 -2.70
C VAL A 59 -5.66 -14.73 -2.57
N ILE A 60 -6.41 -14.75 -3.67
CA ILE A 60 -7.81 -15.21 -3.67
C ILE A 60 -7.88 -16.67 -3.23
N LYS A 61 -7.04 -17.55 -3.79
CA LYS A 61 -6.95 -18.96 -3.39
C LYS A 61 -6.61 -19.08 -1.90
N TYR A 62 -5.68 -18.27 -1.42
CA TYR A 62 -5.28 -18.23 -0.01
C TYR A 62 -6.44 -17.89 0.93
N LEU A 63 -7.25 -16.89 0.56
CA LEU A 63 -8.43 -16.48 1.32
C LEU A 63 -9.57 -17.51 1.26
N GLN A 64 -9.73 -18.20 0.14
CA GLN A 64 -10.75 -19.23 -0.04
C GLN A 64 -10.39 -20.55 0.66
N THR A 65 -9.10 -20.78 0.93
CA THR A 65 -8.61 -21.95 1.65
C THR A 65 -8.98 -21.82 3.13
N THR A 66 -9.56 -22.88 3.69
CA THR A 66 -9.80 -22.97 5.13
C THR A 66 -8.49 -23.10 5.89
N ASP A 67 -8.39 -22.36 6.98
CA ASP A 67 -7.29 -22.50 7.91
C ASP A 67 -7.41 -23.85 8.65
N PRO A 68 -6.34 -24.66 8.73
CA PRO A 68 -6.41 -26.00 9.28
C PRO A 68 -6.66 -26.00 10.80
N ILE A 69 -6.32 -24.93 11.51
CA ILE A 69 -6.47 -24.83 12.96
C ILE A 69 -7.91 -24.41 13.29
N THR A 70 -8.40 -23.37 12.63
CA THR A 70 -9.72 -22.79 12.95
C THR A 70 -10.87 -23.40 12.15
N GLN A 71 -10.57 -24.16 11.08
CA GLN A 71 -11.54 -24.71 10.12
C GLN A 71 -12.44 -23.64 9.48
N ARG A 72 -11.99 -22.39 9.49
CA ARG A 72 -12.68 -21.23 8.90
C ARG A 72 -11.86 -20.67 7.77
N ARG A 73 -12.52 -19.97 6.84
CA ARG A 73 -11.79 -19.18 5.85
C ARG A 73 -10.99 -18.08 6.54
N ARG A 74 -9.84 -17.76 5.97
CA ARG A 74 -8.89 -16.84 6.60
C ARG A 74 -9.45 -15.42 6.65
N ALA A 75 -9.44 -14.83 7.83
CA ALA A 75 -9.83 -13.45 8.01
C ALA A 75 -8.76 -12.49 7.44
N PHE A 76 -9.19 -11.29 7.09
CA PHE A 76 -8.30 -10.20 6.69
C PHE A 76 -8.77 -8.86 7.24
N GLY A 77 -7.82 -7.96 7.42
CA GLY A 77 -8.08 -6.55 7.67
C GLY A 77 -7.90 -5.73 6.40
N ILE A 78 -8.39 -4.50 6.42
CA ILE A 78 -8.09 -3.49 5.40
C ILE A 78 -7.53 -2.25 6.06
N THR A 79 -6.76 -1.51 5.28
CA THR A 79 -6.38 -0.14 5.62
C THR A 79 -6.40 0.66 4.33
N PHE A 80 -6.73 1.93 4.45
CA PHE A 80 -6.56 2.85 3.36
C PHE A 80 -6.16 4.20 3.90
N ASP A 81 -5.39 4.90 3.09
CA ASP A 81 -4.86 6.21 3.41
C ASP A 81 -4.87 7.07 2.16
N LYS A 82 -5.01 8.38 2.35
CA LYS A 82 -5.01 9.34 1.27
C LYS A 82 -3.65 9.98 1.14
N VAL A 83 -3.01 9.76 0.00
CA VAL A 83 -1.73 10.35 -0.33
C VAL A 83 -1.88 11.37 -1.45
N THR A 84 -1.21 12.51 -1.33
CA THR A 84 -1.16 13.52 -2.39
C THR A 84 0.26 13.60 -2.95
N ILE A 85 0.45 13.15 -4.19
CA ILE A 85 1.74 13.15 -4.88
C ILE A 85 1.60 14.00 -6.14
N LEU A 86 2.51 14.96 -6.34
CA LEU A 86 2.52 15.83 -7.53
C LEU A 86 1.16 16.48 -7.83
N ARG A 87 0.48 16.98 -6.78
CA ARG A 87 -0.87 17.61 -6.84
C ARG A 87 -2.00 16.66 -7.27
N ARG A 88 -1.80 15.34 -7.20
CA ARG A 88 -2.83 14.33 -7.44
C ARG A 88 -3.07 13.55 -6.15
N SER A 89 -4.31 13.56 -5.70
CA SER A 89 -4.75 12.78 -4.53
C SER A 89 -5.11 11.37 -4.96
N MET A 90 -4.64 10.38 -4.22
CA MET A 90 -4.91 8.97 -4.42
C MET A 90 -5.28 8.34 -3.09
N GLN A 91 -6.18 7.36 -3.11
CA GLN A 91 -6.54 6.59 -1.92
C GLN A 91 -5.86 5.24 -1.97
N VAL A 92 -4.72 5.11 -1.30
CA VAL A 92 -3.99 3.85 -1.17
C VAL A 92 -4.87 2.88 -0.40
N THR A 93 -5.19 1.71 -0.96
CA THR A 93 -5.94 0.66 -0.27
C THR A 93 -5.09 -0.60 -0.19
N MET A 94 -4.97 -1.14 1.02
CA MET A 94 -4.18 -2.32 1.32
C MET A 94 -5.02 -3.31 2.12
N MET A 95 -4.81 -4.58 1.84
CA MET A 95 -5.35 -5.69 2.62
C MET A 95 -4.25 -6.21 3.54
N ILE A 96 -4.60 -6.56 4.77
CA ILE A 96 -3.66 -7.13 5.74
C ILE A 96 -4.13 -8.56 6.02
N VAL A 97 -3.28 -9.52 5.71
CA VAL A 97 -3.52 -10.94 5.95
C VAL A 97 -2.44 -11.51 6.86
N MET A 98 -2.75 -12.55 7.62
CA MET A 98 -1.72 -13.33 8.33
C MET A 98 -1.22 -14.41 7.39
N VAL A 99 0.08 -14.47 7.11
CA VAL A 99 0.75 -15.52 6.32
C VAL A 99 1.90 -16.04 7.18
N ASP A 100 1.92 -17.34 7.46
CA ASP A 100 2.96 -18.00 8.26
C ASP A 100 3.25 -17.28 9.60
N GLY A 101 2.18 -16.83 10.27
CA GLY A 101 2.27 -16.11 11.56
C GLY A 101 2.66 -14.63 11.46
N GLN A 102 2.86 -14.09 10.26
CA GLN A 102 3.25 -12.70 10.04
C GLN A 102 2.13 -11.90 9.37
N LEU A 103 1.88 -10.69 9.88
CA LEU A 103 1.01 -9.72 9.21
C LEU A 103 1.69 -9.27 7.92
N THR A 104 1.08 -9.64 6.79
CA THR A 104 1.59 -9.35 5.46
C THR A 104 0.66 -8.36 4.78
N PRO A 105 1.13 -7.13 4.52
CA PRO A 105 0.37 -6.16 3.75
C PRO A 105 0.38 -6.52 2.26
N ILE A 106 -0.80 -6.55 1.66
CA ILE A 106 -1.02 -6.74 0.23
C ILE A 106 -1.60 -5.45 -0.31
N TYR A 107 -0.82 -4.76 -1.12
CA TYR A 107 -1.30 -3.61 -1.87
C TYR A 107 -2.36 -4.05 -2.89
N LEU A 108 -3.55 -3.43 -2.84
CA LEU A 108 -4.62 -3.69 -3.79
C LEU A 108 -4.55 -2.69 -4.94
N GLN A 109 -4.79 -1.42 -4.64
CA GLN A 109 -4.83 -0.34 -5.62
C GLN A 109 -4.81 1.03 -4.93
N SER A 110 -4.38 2.05 -5.68
CA SER A 110 -4.50 3.45 -5.31
C SER A 110 -5.30 4.20 -6.38
N PRO A 111 -6.64 4.17 -6.38
CA PRO A 111 -7.43 4.98 -7.29
C PRO A 111 -7.17 6.48 -7.06
N LEU A 112 -7.25 7.26 -8.15
CA LEU A 112 -7.31 8.72 -8.06
C LEU A 112 -8.58 9.12 -7.33
N CYS A 113 -8.47 10.10 -6.44
CA CYS A 113 -9.57 10.57 -5.64
C CYS A 113 -9.58 12.10 -5.60
N LYS A 114 -10.72 12.71 -5.31
CA LYS A 114 -10.79 14.17 -5.13
C LYS A 114 -9.99 14.58 -3.90
N THR A 115 -9.55 15.84 -3.88
CA THR A 115 -8.85 16.42 -2.72
C THR A 115 -9.79 16.60 -1.53
N GLU A 116 -11.08 16.76 -1.76
CA GLU A 116 -12.11 16.77 -0.71
C GLU A 116 -13.08 15.66 -1.06
N LEU A 117 -13.22 14.69 -0.15
CA LEU A 117 -14.14 13.57 -0.29
C LEU A 117 -15.01 13.53 0.95
N SER A 118 -16.29 13.24 0.77
CA SER A 118 -17.14 12.82 1.87
C SER A 118 -16.74 11.42 2.36
N GLY A 119 -17.14 11.06 3.59
CA GLY A 119 -16.97 9.70 4.13
C GLY A 119 -17.53 8.64 3.17
N GLU A 120 -18.79 8.81 2.76
CA GLU A 120 -19.11 8.92 1.32
C GLU A 120 -18.22 8.25 0.24
N GLU A 121 -17.68 9.13 -0.59
CA GLU A 121 -16.90 8.78 -1.75
C GLU A 121 -15.62 7.98 -1.40
N LEU A 122 -15.07 8.14 -0.18
CA LEU A 122 -13.92 7.37 0.31
C LEU A 122 -14.24 5.88 0.43
N TYR A 123 -15.41 5.51 0.95
CA TYR A 123 -15.76 4.09 1.07
C TYR A 123 -16.10 3.48 -0.30
N ASP A 124 -16.75 4.22 -1.19
CA ASP A 124 -17.14 3.70 -2.50
C ASP A 124 -15.89 3.37 -3.32
N ASN A 125 -14.83 4.17 -3.16
CA ASN A 125 -13.52 3.83 -3.70
C ASN A 125 -12.96 2.55 -3.09
N CYS A 126 -12.96 2.43 -1.76
CA CYS A 126 -12.41 1.25 -1.08
C CYS A 126 -13.14 -0.05 -1.49
N VAL A 127 -14.47 -0.04 -1.49
CA VAL A 127 -15.29 -1.19 -1.90
C VAL A 127 -15.06 -1.53 -3.38
N ARG A 128 -15.00 -0.52 -4.27
CA ARG A 128 -14.66 -0.74 -5.68
C ARG A 128 -13.28 -1.37 -5.86
N VAL A 129 -12.29 -1.01 -5.05
CA VAL A 129 -10.95 -1.63 -5.09
C VAL A 129 -11.00 -3.08 -4.61
N MET A 130 -11.75 -3.39 -3.55
CA MET A 130 -11.93 -4.77 -3.10
C MET A 130 -12.64 -5.62 -4.16
N GLU A 131 -13.69 -5.09 -4.78
CA GLU A 131 -14.42 -5.74 -5.87
C GLU A 131 -13.56 -5.93 -7.12
N SER A 132 -12.72 -4.95 -7.48
CA SER A 132 -11.76 -5.06 -8.60
C SER A 132 -10.70 -6.15 -8.32
N PHE A 133 -10.43 -6.43 -7.04
CA PHE A 133 -9.61 -7.54 -6.59
C PHE A 133 -10.37 -8.87 -6.48
N SER A 134 -11.62 -8.93 -6.98
CA SER A 134 -12.49 -10.12 -6.97
C SER A 134 -12.88 -10.60 -5.56
N LEU A 135 -12.87 -9.69 -4.58
CA LEU A 135 -13.42 -9.94 -3.25
C LEU A 135 -14.94 -9.69 -3.30
N SER A 136 -15.70 -10.75 -3.57
CA SER A 136 -17.18 -10.66 -3.59
C SER A 136 -17.74 -10.21 -2.24
N GLN A 137 -18.94 -9.62 -2.22
CA GLN A 137 -19.61 -9.25 -0.97
C GLN A 137 -19.73 -10.43 0.01
N SER A 138 -19.88 -11.66 -0.47
CA SER A 138 -19.92 -12.85 0.39
C SER A 138 -18.60 -13.08 1.16
N ILE A 139 -17.47 -12.83 0.49
CA ILE A 139 -16.13 -12.90 1.10
C ILE A 139 -15.99 -11.79 2.13
N LEU A 140 -16.36 -10.55 1.76
CA LEU A 140 -16.29 -9.40 2.66
C LEU A 140 -17.10 -9.66 3.95
N LYS A 141 -18.34 -10.13 3.83
CA LYS A 141 -19.21 -10.42 4.98
C LYS A 141 -18.66 -11.47 5.95
N GLN A 142 -17.91 -12.45 5.44
CA GLN A 142 -17.43 -13.59 6.23
C GLN A 142 -16.02 -13.41 6.79
N GLN A 143 -15.18 -12.62 6.11
CA GLN A 143 -13.73 -12.63 6.33
C GLN A 143 -13.15 -11.26 6.68
N LEU A 144 -13.85 -10.15 6.40
CA LEU A 144 -13.39 -8.83 6.80
C LEU A 144 -13.64 -8.65 8.30
N VAL A 145 -12.57 -8.49 9.08
CA VAL A 145 -12.66 -8.40 10.56
C VAL A 145 -12.16 -7.08 11.13
N GLY A 146 -11.40 -6.31 10.34
CA GLY A 146 -10.87 -5.06 10.84
C GLY A 146 -10.51 -4.03 9.78
N CYS A 147 -10.50 -2.77 10.20
CA CYS A 147 -10.14 -1.62 9.41
C CYS A 147 -9.24 -0.69 10.24
N ALA A 148 -8.05 -0.37 9.73
CA ALA A 148 -7.16 0.62 10.34
C ALA A 148 -7.10 1.88 9.45
N VAL A 149 -7.43 3.03 10.01
CA VAL A 149 -7.58 4.30 9.26
C VAL A 149 -7.08 5.50 10.07
N ASP A 150 -6.92 6.63 9.40
CA ASP A 150 -6.69 7.92 10.06
C ASP A 150 -7.94 8.35 10.87
N GLY A 151 -7.73 9.17 11.90
CA GLY A 151 -8.77 9.75 12.74
C GLY A 151 -9.70 10.65 11.97
N ALA A 152 -9.23 11.30 10.90
CA ALA A 152 -10.09 12.05 9.98
C ALA A 152 -11.20 11.14 9.40
N ASP A 153 -10.86 9.91 9.03
CA ASP A 153 -11.82 8.94 8.50
C ASP A 153 -12.75 8.39 9.59
N ILE A 154 -12.24 8.23 10.82
CA ILE A 154 -13.07 7.86 11.98
C ILE A 154 -14.12 8.94 12.25
N HIS A 155 -13.74 10.22 12.20
CA HIS A 155 -14.68 11.33 12.33
C HIS A 155 -15.74 11.34 11.22
N LEU A 156 -15.41 10.85 10.03
CA LEU A 156 -16.34 10.65 8.92
C LEU A 156 -17.19 9.37 9.05
N SER A 157 -17.23 8.74 10.23
CA SER A 157 -18.07 7.57 10.53
C SER A 157 -17.82 6.38 9.60
N ILE A 158 -16.55 6.15 9.22
CA ILE A 158 -16.21 5.17 8.18
C ILE A 158 -16.71 3.76 8.47
N GLY A 159 -16.75 3.38 9.75
CA GLY A 159 -17.22 2.07 10.16
C GLY A 159 -18.66 1.79 9.84
N LYS A 160 -19.51 2.75 10.17
CA LYS A 160 -20.94 2.68 9.91
C LYS A 160 -21.19 2.57 8.41
N HIS A 161 -20.55 3.40 7.60
CA HIS A 161 -20.70 3.37 6.15
C HIS A 161 -20.20 2.07 5.53
N LEU A 162 -19.04 1.57 5.96
CA LEU A 162 -18.48 0.32 5.45
C LEU A 162 -19.36 -0.88 5.83
N CYS A 163 -19.86 -0.92 7.07
CA CYS A 163 -20.77 -1.96 7.54
C CYS A 163 -22.10 -1.94 6.78
N GLN A 164 -22.67 -0.76 6.54
CA GLN A 164 -23.90 -0.60 5.74
C GLN A 164 -23.70 -1.09 4.30
N LYS A 165 -22.60 -0.70 3.65
CA LYS A 165 -22.33 -1.06 2.25
C LYS A 165 -22.06 -2.54 2.06
N ILE A 166 -21.31 -3.15 2.98
CA ILE A 166 -21.03 -4.59 2.96
C ILE A 166 -22.26 -5.38 3.45
N GLY A 167 -23.09 -4.80 4.30
CA GLY A 167 -24.22 -5.47 4.94
C GLY A 167 -23.79 -6.36 6.11
N ILE A 168 -22.90 -5.87 6.97
CA ILE A 168 -22.49 -6.47 8.24
C ILE A 168 -22.89 -5.57 9.42
N ARG A 169 -22.89 -6.14 10.64
CA ARG A 169 -23.11 -5.36 11.86
C ARG A 169 -21.81 -4.63 12.26
N GLU A 170 -21.94 -3.43 12.82
CA GLU A 170 -20.78 -2.62 13.26
C GLU A 170 -19.90 -3.37 14.28
N GLU A 171 -20.51 -4.17 15.15
CA GLU A 171 -19.82 -5.00 16.15
C GLU A 171 -18.87 -6.05 15.55
N TRP A 172 -19.04 -6.41 14.27
CA TRP A 172 -18.22 -7.42 13.60
C TRP A 172 -16.96 -6.83 12.98
N LEU A 173 -16.91 -5.52 12.80
CA LEU A 173 -15.79 -4.84 12.19
C LEU A 173 -15.02 -4.04 13.25
N SER A 174 -13.83 -4.51 13.59
CA SER A 174 -12.94 -3.77 14.50
C SER A 174 -12.31 -2.59 13.79
N ILE A 175 -12.59 -1.37 14.26
CA ILE A 175 -12.05 -0.15 13.65
C ILE A 175 -11.07 0.48 14.61
N SER A 176 -9.86 0.71 14.12
CA SER A 176 -8.79 1.26 14.91
C SER A 176 -8.23 2.51 14.26
N TRP A 177 -7.89 3.48 15.11
CA TRP A 177 -7.11 4.63 14.70
C TRP A 177 -5.68 4.18 14.52
N ASP A 178 -5.12 4.44 13.33
CA ASP A 178 -3.71 4.21 13.06
C ASP A 178 -2.81 4.84 14.15
N CYS A 179 -2.02 3.98 14.78
CA CYS A 179 -1.10 4.34 15.85
C CYS A 179 0.01 5.27 15.35
N ALA A 180 0.41 5.19 14.08
CA ALA A 180 1.40 6.11 13.52
C ALA A 180 0.86 7.55 13.49
N HIS A 181 -0.40 7.72 13.06
CA HIS A 181 -1.05 9.02 13.10
C HIS A 181 -1.23 9.54 14.54
N LEU A 182 -1.64 8.69 15.48
CA LEU A 182 -1.73 9.05 16.89
C LEU A 182 -0.39 9.52 17.46
N LEU A 183 0.71 8.84 17.10
CA LEU A 183 2.05 9.24 17.51
C LEU A 183 2.45 10.58 16.88
N GLU A 184 2.12 10.81 15.61
CA GLU A 184 2.36 12.10 14.94
C GLU A 184 1.62 13.24 15.66
N LEU A 185 0.33 13.04 15.96
CA LEU A 185 -0.46 14.01 16.73
C LEU A 185 0.16 14.26 18.11
N ALA A 186 0.56 13.21 18.83
CA ALA A 186 1.22 13.33 20.12
C ALA A 186 2.52 14.15 20.02
N ILE A 187 3.36 13.88 19.02
CA ILE A 187 4.58 14.65 18.74
C ILE A 187 4.22 16.12 18.46
N HIS A 188 3.17 16.38 17.67
CA HIS A 188 2.72 17.73 17.39
C HIS A 188 2.27 18.46 18.66
N TYR A 189 1.50 17.80 19.53
CA TYR A 189 1.07 18.35 20.82
C TYR A 189 2.27 18.66 21.73
N VAL A 190 3.24 17.75 21.84
CA VAL A 190 4.46 17.96 22.64
C VAL A 190 5.26 19.16 22.14
N LYS A 191 5.44 19.29 20.81
CA LYS A 191 6.13 20.44 20.18
C LYS A 191 5.48 21.79 20.48
N LYS A 192 4.17 21.82 20.76
CA LYS A 192 3.41 23.04 21.10
C LYS A 192 3.54 23.45 22.57
N ARG A 193 3.99 22.56 23.47
CA ARG A 193 4.11 22.89 24.90
C ARG A 193 5.29 23.85 25.14
N LYS A 194 5.08 24.88 25.98
CA LYS A 194 6.09 25.90 26.31
C LYS A 194 7.44 25.31 26.75
N LYS A 195 7.43 24.22 27.53
CA LYS A 195 8.64 23.53 28.02
C LYS A 195 9.51 22.94 26.89
N PHE A 196 8.94 22.63 25.72
CA PHE A 196 9.65 22.03 24.59
C PHE A 196 9.85 22.98 23.41
N LEU A 197 9.50 24.27 23.55
CA LEU A 197 9.70 25.27 22.49
C LEU A 197 11.17 25.40 22.07
N TRP A 198 12.10 25.24 23.03
CA TRP A 198 13.54 25.28 22.76
C TRP A 198 13.95 24.13 21.83
N LEU A 199 13.39 22.93 22.00
CA LEU A 199 13.68 21.77 21.16
C LEU A 199 13.14 21.97 19.73
N THR A 200 11.94 22.53 19.60
CA THR A 200 11.38 22.91 18.30
C THR A 200 12.24 23.97 17.60
N ARG A 201 12.75 24.97 18.34
CA ARG A 201 13.69 25.98 17.80
C ARG A 201 15.01 25.34 17.39
N PHE A 202 15.57 24.46 18.21
CA PHE A 202 16.80 23.72 17.92
C PHE A 202 16.66 22.87 16.65
N ILE A 203 15.60 22.06 16.53
CA ILE A 203 15.32 21.26 15.33
C ILE A 203 15.19 22.14 14.08
N LYS A 204 14.51 23.28 14.17
CA LYS A 204 14.42 24.25 13.06
C LYS A 204 15.80 24.79 12.67
N THR A 205 16.64 25.14 13.64
CA THR A 205 18.02 25.59 13.39
C THR A 205 18.83 24.49 12.71
N CYS A 206 18.79 23.25 13.22
CA CYS A 206 19.43 22.10 12.59
C CYS A 206 18.91 21.86 11.16
N ALA A 207 17.61 21.95 10.92
CA ALA A 207 17.03 21.81 9.59
C ALA A 207 17.46 22.94 8.63
N MET A 208 17.58 24.18 9.11
CA MET A 208 18.12 25.29 8.31
C MET A 208 19.60 25.09 7.98
N ILE A 209 20.41 24.67 8.96
CA ILE A 209 21.82 24.32 8.76
C ILE A 209 21.90 23.17 7.75
N MET A 210 21.15 22.08 7.94
CA MET A 210 21.09 20.99 6.99
C MET A 210 20.65 21.47 5.61
N ARG A 211 19.64 22.32 5.44
CA ARG A 211 19.29 22.85 4.11
C ARG A 211 20.39 23.72 3.49
N LYS A 212 21.10 24.50 4.32
CA LYS A 212 22.16 25.40 3.88
C LYS A 212 23.44 24.65 3.50
N TYR A 213 23.75 23.56 4.20
CA TYR A 213 25.00 22.80 4.04
C TYR A 213 24.81 21.42 3.38
N SER A 214 23.58 20.90 3.27
CA SER A 214 23.26 19.75 2.41
C SER A 214 23.07 20.24 0.97
N TYR A 215 24.14 20.78 0.41
CA TYR A 215 24.32 20.77 -1.04
C TYR A 215 24.66 19.32 -1.42
N GLY A 216 23.76 18.64 -2.15
CA GLY A 216 24.16 17.44 -2.91
C GLY A 216 23.62 16.07 -2.47
N LYS A 217 22.36 15.93 -2.04
CA LYS A 217 21.63 14.66 -2.24
C LYS A 217 20.22 14.90 -2.79
N THR A 218 20.20 15.26 -4.06
CA THR A 218 19.15 14.83 -4.99
C THR A 218 19.55 13.43 -5.47
N ILE A 219 18.90 12.41 -4.94
CA ILE A 219 18.70 11.12 -5.60
C ILE A 219 17.21 10.81 -5.47
#